data_AF-I6AXU9-F1
#
_entry.id   AF-I6AXU9-F1
#
_cell.length_a   1.000
_cell.length_b   1.000
_cell.length_c   1.000
_cell.angle_alpha   90.00
_cell.angle_beta   90.00
_cell.angle_gamma   90.00
#
_symmetry.space_group_name_H-M   'P 1'
#
loop_
_entity.id
_entity.type
_entity.pdbx_description
1 polymer ?
#
loop_
_entity_poly.entity_id
_entity_poly.type
_entity_poly.pdbx_seq_one_letter_code
_entity_poly.pdbx_strand_id
1 'polypeptide(L)'
;MPSGLRRFAILLLAALLLLWLAGQLNQVLVRFGMSVWVGGLLVVFPVLRAGPREGLGFTFLIGLFCDAMTPVPFGFHAFLFAAAHVCVGCLRPRLPVRETLVGVVMALFLNLAFMLVLGILFTASWPDPAIGWMRWMADLVLSQVVIVLVAPWYFALQLRTIQLLDANWTEQPHLLQ
;
A
#
# COMPACT_ATOMS: atom_id res chain seq x y z
N MET A 1 -17.84 -18.55 4.65
CA MET A 1 -17.28 -17.26 5.13
C MET A 1 -18.07 -16.11 4.51
N PRO A 2 -18.39 -15.05 5.27
CA PRO A 2 -19.05 -13.87 4.70
C PRO A 2 -18.16 -13.27 3.59
N SER A 3 -18.77 -12.78 2.52
CA SER A 3 -18.07 -12.27 1.32
C SER A 3 -17.03 -11.18 1.65
N GLY A 4 -17.30 -10.33 2.65
CA GLY A 4 -16.36 -9.31 3.13
C GLY A 4 -15.08 -9.88 3.74
N LEU A 5 -15.15 -10.97 4.53
CA LEU A 5 -13.98 -11.60 5.14
C LEU A 5 -13.02 -12.16 4.09
N ARG A 6 -13.57 -12.71 3.00
CA ARG A 6 -12.75 -13.25 1.90
C ARG A 6 -12.01 -12.15 1.15
N ARG A 7 -12.69 -11.05 0.83
CA ARG A 7 -12.08 -9.88 0.19
C ARG A 7 -10.99 -9.27 1.07
N PHE A 8 -11.26 -9.15 2.37
CA PHE A 8 -10.28 -8.70 3.35
C PHE A 8 -9.03 -9.59 3.36
N ALA A 9 -9.20 -10.91 3.40
CA ALA A 9 -8.10 -11.87 3.38
C ALA A 9 -7.26 -11.76 2.09
N ILE A 10 -7.90 -11.59 0.92
CA ILE A 10 -7.18 -11.38 -0.35
C ILE A 10 -6.34 -10.11 -0.31
N LEU A 11 -6.91 -8.99 0.16
CA LEU A 11 -6.18 -7.73 0.28
C LEU A 11 -4.98 -7.88 1.21
N LEU A 12 -5.15 -8.60 2.32
CA LEU A 12 -4.10 -8.85 3.30
C LEU A 12 -2.98 -9.70 2.73
N LEU A 13 -3.32 -10.82 2.09
CA LEU A 13 -2.32 -11.68 1.45
C LEU A 13 -1.57 -10.96 0.33
N ALA A 14 -2.27 -10.15 -0.48
CA ALA A 14 -1.63 -9.34 -1.52
C ALA A 14 -0.67 -8.30 -0.91
N ALA A 15 -1.06 -7.61 0.17
CA ALA A 15 -0.20 -6.65 0.84
C ALA A 15 1.01 -7.30 1.50
N LEU A 16 0.83 -8.45 2.15
CA LEU A 16 1.94 -9.23 2.72
C LEU A 16 2.90 -9.71 1.64
N LEU A 17 2.39 -10.17 0.49
CA LEU A 17 3.22 -10.52 -0.66
C LEU A 17 4.01 -9.31 -1.18
N LEU A 18 3.37 -8.14 -1.31
CA LEU A 18 4.04 -6.91 -1.75
C LEU A 18 5.14 -6.50 -0.77
N LEU A 19 4.85 -6.52 0.53
CA LEU A 19 5.83 -6.20 1.58
C LEU A 19 7.00 -7.19 1.57
N TRP A 20 6.71 -8.48 1.38
CA TRP A 20 7.76 -9.50 1.27
C TRP A 20 8.65 -9.27 0.05
N LEU A 21 8.07 -9.02 -1.13
CA LEU A 21 8.82 -8.71 -2.36
C LEU A 21 9.64 -7.43 -2.22
N ALA A 22 9.07 -6.37 -1.62
CA ALA A 22 9.80 -5.13 -1.34
C ALA A 22 10.96 -5.36 -0.36
N GLY A 23 10.77 -6.23 0.65
CA GLY A 23 11.83 -6.66 1.55
C GLY A 23 12.97 -7.37 0.82
N GLN A 24 12.66 -8.31 -0.09
CA GLN A 24 13.66 -8.98 -0.93
C GLN A 24 14.43 -8.00 -1.82
N LEU A 25 13.71 -7.05 -2.44
CA LEU A 25 14.34 -6.00 -3.24
C LEU A 25 15.30 -5.14 -2.39
N ASN A 26 14.86 -4.73 -1.20
CA ASN A 26 15.66 -3.93 -0.29
C ASN A 26 16.91 -4.66 0.22
N GLN A 27 16.87 -5.98 0.41
CA GLN A 27 18.07 -6.76 0.76
C GLN A 27 19.17 -6.65 -0.31
N VAL A 28 18.78 -6.53 -1.59
CA VAL A 28 19.73 -6.32 -2.69
C VAL A 28 20.17 -4.86 -2.75
N LEU A 29 19.22 -3.92 -2.69
CA LEU A 29 19.47 -2.49 -2.82
C LEU A 29 20.34 -1.90 -1.70
N VAL A 30 20.26 -2.45 -0.48
CA VAL A 30 21.04 -1.94 0.65
C VAL A 30 22.55 -1.98 0.39
N ARG A 31 23.01 -2.92 -0.46
CA ARG A 31 24.42 -3.03 -0.88
C ARG A 31 24.89 -1.82 -1.68
N PHE A 32 23.96 -1.10 -2.29
CA PHE A 32 24.18 0.13 -3.07
C PHE A 32 23.82 1.39 -2.27
N GLY A 33 23.51 1.26 -0.97
CA GLY A 33 23.11 2.39 -0.12
C GLY A 33 21.74 2.97 -0.44
N MET A 34 20.89 2.23 -1.17
CA MET A 34 19.54 2.65 -1.55
C MET A 34 18.47 1.75 -0.93
N SER A 35 17.26 2.27 -0.81
CA SER A 35 16.08 1.53 -0.38
C SER A 35 14.81 2.02 -1.09
N VAL A 36 13.81 1.15 -1.11
CA VAL A 36 12.50 1.39 -1.72
C VAL A 36 11.42 1.27 -0.67
N TRP A 37 10.49 2.23 -0.70
CA TRP A 37 9.28 2.24 0.11
C TRP A 37 8.03 2.20 -0.76
N VAL A 38 7.10 1.32 -0.41
CA VAL A 38 5.88 1.01 -1.20
C VAL A 38 4.59 1.31 -0.46
N GLY A 39 4.63 2.13 0.60
CA GLY A 39 3.49 2.41 1.48
C GLY A 39 2.24 2.92 0.74
N GLY A 40 2.42 3.73 -0.32
CA GLY A 40 1.29 4.22 -1.12
C GLY A 40 0.46 3.10 -1.76
N LEU A 41 1.10 2.00 -2.21
CA LEU A 41 0.41 0.87 -2.82
C LEU A 41 -0.48 0.12 -1.84
N LEU A 42 -0.12 0.08 -0.56
CA LEU A 42 -0.89 -0.60 0.48
C LEU A 42 -2.25 0.06 0.73
N VAL A 43 -2.39 1.36 0.44
CA VAL A 43 -3.58 2.15 0.78
C VAL A 43 -4.52 2.35 -0.40
N VAL A 44 -3.98 2.53 -1.60
CA VAL A 44 -4.75 3.01 -2.77
C VAL A 44 -5.87 2.06 -3.19
N PHE A 45 -5.59 0.77 -3.32
CA PHE A 45 -6.61 -0.16 -3.77
C PHE A 45 -7.78 -0.28 -2.76
N PRO A 46 -7.52 -0.50 -1.45
CA PRO A 46 -8.59 -0.49 -0.44
C PRO A 46 -9.44 0.78 -0.47
N VAL A 47 -8.82 1.96 -0.59
CA VAL A 47 -9.60 3.22 -0.55
C VAL A 47 -10.44 3.43 -1.80
N LEU A 48 -9.93 3.09 -2.99
CA LEU A 48 -10.64 3.32 -4.24
C LEU A 48 -11.69 2.24 -4.55
N ARG A 49 -11.47 1.01 -4.10
CA ARG A 49 -12.22 -0.16 -4.58
C ARG A 49 -12.91 -0.99 -3.50
N ALA A 50 -12.47 -0.95 -2.24
CA ALA A 50 -13.16 -1.65 -1.16
C ALA A 50 -14.32 -0.82 -0.56
N GLY A 51 -15.10 -1.44 0.34
CA GLY A 51 -16.08 -0.72 1.15
C GLY A 51 -15.38 0.22 2.15
N PRO A 52 -15.98 1.37 2.54
CA PRO A 52 -15.33 2.36 3.40
C PRO A 52 -14.80 1.80 4.73
N ARG A 53 -15.62 0.99 5.41
CA ARG A 53 -15.27 0.36 6.70
C ARG A 53 -14.23 -0.74 6.54
N GLU A 54 -14.41 -1.61 5.54
CA GLU A 54 -13.50 -2.72 5.25
C GLU A 54 -12.11 -2.20 4.86
N GLY A 55 -12.06 -1.21 3.97
CA GLY A 55 -10.82 -0.58 3.54
C GLY A 55 -10.12 0.15 4.68
N LEU A 56 -10.87 0.87 5.54
CA LEU A 56 -10.29 1.57 6.69
C LEU A 56 -9.66 0.56 7.67
N GLY A 57 -10.40 -0.48 8.05
CA GLY A 57 -9.91 -1.55 8.92
C GLY A 57 -8.68 -2.24 8.33
N PHE A 58 -8.68 -2.46 7.02
CA PHE A 58 -7.53 -3.02 6.31
C PHE A 58 -6.30 -2.10 6.38
N THR A 59 -6.45 -0.82 6.02
CA THR A 59 -5.35 0.15 6.01
C THR A 59 -4.77 0.40 7.40
N PHE A 60 -5.62 0.35 8.43
CA PHE A 60 -5.19 0.45 9.82
C PHE A 60 -4.39 -0.79 10.23
N LEU A 61 -4.90 -1.99 9.94
CA LEU A 61 -4.23 -3.25 10.31
C LEU A 61 -2.90 -3.44 9.58
N ILE A 62 -2.83 -3.14 8.28
CA ILE A 62 -1.56 -3.22 7.53
C ILE A 62 -0.57 -2.14 8.01
N GLY A 63 -1.07 -0.98 8.47
CA GLY A 63 -0.23 0.03 9.11
C GLY A 63 0.37 -0.47 10.43
N LEU A 64 -0.41 -1.14 11.29
CA LEU A 64 0.13 -1.78 12.50
C LEU A 64 1.20 -2.84 12.16
N PHE A 65 1.02 -3.57 11.06
CA PHE A 65 2.03 -4.51 10.59
C PHE A 65 3.31 -3.80 10.15
N CYS A 66 3.20 -2.67 9.43
CA CYS A 66 4.37 -1.84 9.09
C CYS A 66 5.06 -1.27 10.34
N ASP A 67 4.29 -0.82 11.34
CA ASP A 67 4.82 -0.35 12.61
C ASP A 67 5.61 -1.43 13.35
N ALA A 68 5.18 -2.70 13.30
CA ALA A 68 5.91 -3.81 13.90
C ALA A 68 7.25 -4.12 13.21
N MET A 69 7.41 -3.70 11.94
CA MET A 69 8.57 -4.00 11.10
C MET A 69 9.55 -2.83 10.97
N THR A 70 9.21 -1.66 11.50
CA THR A 70 9.98 -0.42 11.29
C THR A 70 10.26 0.28 12.61
N PRO A 71 11.39 1.00 12.73
CA PRO A 71 11.78 1.68 13.95
C PRO A 71 11.05 3.03 14.10
N VAL A 72 9.73 3.03 14.02
CA VAL A 72 8.87 4.20 14.30
C VAL A 72 8.02 3.93 15.55
N PRO A 73 7.48 4.97 16.22
CA PRO A 73 6.52 4.77 17.30
C PRO A 73 5.35 3.90 16.84
N PHE A 74 5.04 2.84 17.60
CA PHE A 74 3.99 1.91 17.22
C PHE A 74 2.63 2.61 17.09
N GLY A 75 1.91 2.32 16.01
CA GLY A 75 0.67 2.99 15.64
C GLY A 75 0.84 4.15 14.66
N PHE A 76 2.07 4.62 14.40
CA PHE A 76 2.30 5.75 13.51
C PHE A 76 1.82 5.48 12.07
N HIS A 77 2.24 4.37 11.46
CA HIS A 77 1.76 3.99 10.13
C HIS A 77 0.27 3.67 10.16
N ALA A 78 -0.23 3.03 11.21
CA ALA A 78 -1.67 2.72 11.35
C ALA A 78 -2.53 3.98 11.23
N PHE A 79 -2.20 5.03 11.98
CA PHE A 79 -2.92 6.31 11.91
C PHE A 79 -2.65 7.06 10.62
N LEU A 80 -1.42 7.07 10.11
CA LEU A 80 -1.06 7.74 8.86
C LEU A 80 -1.82 7.13 7.66
N PHE A 81 -1.88 5.81 7.57
CA PHE A 81 -2.59 5.10 6.49
C PHE A 81 -4.10 5.23 6.63
N ALA A 82 -4.65 5.15 7.84
CA ALA A 82 -6.06 5.39 8.09
C ALA A 82 -6.47 6.83 7.74
N ALA A 83 -5.66 7.83 8.10
CA ALA A 83 -5.90 9.23 7.73
C ALA A 83 -5.90 9.41 6.21
N ALA A 84 -4.91 8.86 5.51
CA ALA A 84 -4.87 8.88 4.05
C ALA A 84 -6.09 8.18 3.41
N HIS A 85 -6.53 7.05 3.96
CA HIS A 85 -7.74 6.36 3.52
C HIS A 85 -8.98 7.24 3.65
N VAL A 86 -9.15 7.95 4.78
CA VAL A 86 -10.28 8.88 4.96
C VAL A 86 -10.19 10.05 3.98
N CYS A 87 -9.03 10.70 3.87
CA CYS A 87 -8.84 11.85 2.96
C CYS A 87 -9.11 11.49 1.49
N VAL A 88 -8.56 10.38 1.02
CA VAL A 88 -8.80 9.90 -0.35
C VAL A 88 -10.22 9.39 -0.52
N GLY A 89 -10.82 8.79 0.52
CA GLY A 89 -12.22 8.39 0.55
C GLY A 89 -13.19 9.56 0.31
N CYS A 90 -12.87 10.75 0.82
CA CYS A 90 -13.64 11.98 0.55
C CYS A 90 -13.53 12.43 -0.92
N LEU A 91 -12.40 12.19 -1.57
CA LEU A 91 -12.16 12.53 -2.98
C LEU A 91 -12.73 11.47 -3.94
N ARG A 92 -12.87 10.23 -3.48
CA ARG A 92 -13.29 9.05 -4.26
C ARG A 92 -14.49 9.29 -5.18
N PRO A 93 -15.59 9.96 -4.76
CA PRO A 93 -16.76 10.17 -5.64
C PRO A 93 -16.47 11.02 -6.87
N ARG A 94 -15.37 11.79 -6.87
CA ARG A 94 -14.97 12.69 -7.96
C ARG A 94 -13.94 12.05 -8.91
N LEU A 95 -13.50 10.82 -8.63
CA LEU A 95 -12.41 10.16 -9.35
C LEU A 95 -12.96 9.04 -10.25
N PRO A 96 -12.37 8.82 -11.45
CA PRO A 96 -12.65 7.63 -12.26
C PRO A 96 -11.95 6.40 -11.65
N VAL A 97 -12.45 5.89 -10.53
CA VAL A 97 -11.83 4.83 -9.69
C VAL A 97 -11.55 3.50 -10.41
N ARG A 98 -12.16 3.28 -11.58
CA ARG A 98 -11.94 2.08 -12.40
C ARG A 98 -10.69 2.19 -13.27
N GLU A 99 -10.23 3.39 -13.57
CA GLU A 99 -9.05 3.61 -14.39
C GLU A 99 -7.79 3.27 -13.60
N THR A 100 -6.96 2.40 -14.16
CA THR A 100 -5.68 2.00 -13.54
C THR A 100 -4.77 3.21 -13.37
N LEU A 101 -4.74 4.12 -14.35
CA LEU A 101 -3.91 5.33 -14.31
C LEU A 101 -4.20 6.19 -13.06
N VAL A 102 -5.47 6.40 -12.73
CA VAL A 102 -5.89 7.12 -11.51
C VAL A 102 -5.34 6.45 -10.27
N GLY A 103 -5.41 5.11 -10.20
CA GLY A 103 -4.82 4.33 -9.12
C GLY A 103 -3.30 4.53 -9.04
N VAL A 104 -2.58 4.46 -10.16
CA VAL A 104 -1.12 4.63 -10.17
C VAL A 104 -0.74 6.03 -9.69
N VAL A 105 -1.40 7.07 -10.22
CA VAL A 105 -1.17 8.46 -9.84
C VAL A 105 -1.42 8.66 -8.34
N MET A 106 -2.52 8.12 -7.81
CA MET A 106 -2.80 8.20 -6.37
C MET A 106 -1.76 7.44 -5.52
N ALA A 107 -1.21 6.33 -6.01
CA ALA A 107 -0.14 5.61 -5.34
C ALA A 107 1.14 6.43 -5.24
N LEU A 108 1.51 7.12 -6.32
CA LEU A 108 2.66 8.02 -6.34
C LEU A 108 2.47 9.17 -5.34
N PHE A 109 1.30 9.83 -5.38
CA PHE A 109 0.99 10.93 -4.46
C PHE A 109 1.01 10.49 -2.99
N LEU A 110 0.35 9.37 -2.66
CA LEU A 110 0.35 8.88 -1.28
C LEU A 110 1.74 8.43 -0.84
N ASN A 111 2.50 7.74 -1.70
CA ASN A 111 3.84 7.31 -1.33
C ASN A 111 4.78 8.49 -1.13
N LEU A 112 4.70 9.50 -2.00
CA LEU A 112 5.41 10.76 -1.84
C LEU A 112 5.05 11.40 -0.50
N ALA A 113 3.76 11.61 -0.23
CA ALA A 113 3.30 12.22 1.03
C ALA A 113 3.79 11.44 2.27
N PHE A 114 3.71 10.11 2.25
CA PHE A 114 4.20 9.29 3.37
C PHE A 114 5.72 9.42 3.55
N MET A 115 6.50 9.35 2.47
CA MET A 115 7.94 9.52 2.56
C MET A 115 8.32 10.92 3.04
N LEU A 116 7.61 11.97 2.61
CA LEU A 116 7.80 13.35 3.10
C LEU A 116 7.53 13.45 4.60
N VAL A 117 6.40 12.93 5.07
CA VAL A 117 6.03 12.93 6.49
C VAL A 117 7.06 12.16 7.33
N LEU A 118 7.41 10.94 6.92
CA LEU A 118 8.40 10.12 7.60
C LEU A 118 9.80 10.77 7.57
N GLY A 119 10.22 11.28 6.41
CA GLY A 119 11.49 11.96 6.27
C GLY A 119 11.60 13.14 7.23
N ILE A 120 10.68 14.10 7.13
CA ILE A 120 10.69 15.35 7.92
C ILE A 120 10.63 15.07 9.43
N LEU A 121 9.78 14.14 9.87
CA LEU A 121 9.61 13.87 11.30
C LEU A 121 10.80 13.14 11.92
N PHE A 122 11.55 12.37 11.13
CA PHE A 122 12.64 11.53 11.63
C PHE A 122 14.03 11.97 11.15
N THR A 123 14.17 13.09 10.44
CA THR A 123 15.49 13.60 9.97
C THR A 123 16.46 13.88 11.11
N ALA A 124 15.97 14.26 12.30
CA ALA A 124 16.81 14.55 13.45
C ALA A 124 17.55 13.32 14.00
N SER A 125 17.15 12.12 13.59
CA SER A 125 17.81 10.86 13.98
C SER A 125 18.97 10.47 13.06
N TRP A 126 19.26 11.25 12.01
CA TRP A 126 20.30 10.93 11.04
C TRP A 126 21.71 11.27 11.58
N PRO A 127 22.67 10.33 11.56
CA PRO A 127 24.04 10.59 12.04
C PRO A 127 24.76 11.69 11.25
N ASP A 128 24.52 11.78 9.94
CA ASP A 128 25.02 12.83 9.06
C ASP A 128 23.84 13.40 8.25
N PRO A 129 23.41 14.65 8.53
CA PRO A 129 22.29 15.26 7.83
C PRO A 129 22.51 15.40 6.32
N ALA A 130 23.71 15.76 5.87
CA ALA A 130 23.96 16.04 4.45
C ALA A 130 23.90 14.75 3.61
N ILE A 131 24.54 13.69 4.08
CA ILE A 131 24.48 12.37 3.44
C ILE A 131 23.07 11.78 3.55
N GLY A 132 22.40 11.97 4.70
CA GLY A 132 21.03 11.53 4.92
C GLY A 132 20.04 12.10 3.92
N TRP A 133 20.11 13.41 3.64
CA TRP A 133 19.24 14.07 2.65
C TRP A 133 19.46 13.55 1.23
N MET A 134 20.72 13.40 0.82
CA MET A 134 21.04 12.87 -0.52
C MET A 134 20.54 11.43 -0.69
N ARG A 135 20.75 10.58 0.33
CA ARG A 135 20.23 9.20 0.33
C ARG A 135 18.71 9.17 0.30
N TRP A 136 18.06 9.96 1.15
CA TRP A 136 16.60 10.00 1.20
C TRP A 136 15.98 10.50 -0.11
N MET A 137 16.61 11.46 -0.79
CA MET A 137 16.22 11.88 -2.14
C MET A 137 16.33 10.74 -3.16
N ALA A 138 17.44 10.00 -3.16
CA ALA A 138 17.63 8.86 -4.04
C ALA A 138 16.56 7.77 -3.79
N ASP A 139 16.31 7.44 -2.53
CA ASP A 139 15.30 6.48 -2.11
C ASP A 139 13.88 6.93 -2.52
N LEU A 140 13.59 8.23 -2.41
CA LEU A 140 12.32 8.81 -2.83
C LEU A 140 12.11 8.65 -4.33
N VAL A 141 13.07 9.07 -5.16
CA VAL A 141 12.99 8.95 -6.62
C VAL A 141 12.86 7.48 -7.03
N LEU A 142 13.71 6.61 -6.47
CA LEU A 142 13.69 5.18 -6.76
C LEU A 142 12.35 4.55 -6.38
N SER A 143 11.78 4.92 -5.22
CA SER A 143 10.48 4.44 -4.78
C SER A 143 9.35 4.85 -5.74
N GLN A 144 9.38 6.06 -6.27
CA GLN A 144 8.39 6.49 -7.27
C GLN A 144 8.51 5.68 -8.56
N VAL A 145 9.73 5.46 -9.06
CA VAL A 145 9.97 4.64 -10.25
C VAL A 145 9.45 3.21 -10.04
N VAL A 146 9.75 2.59 -8.90
CA VAL A 146 9.26 1.25 -8.58
C VAL A 146 7.73 1.22 -8.53
N ILE A 147 7.08 2.22 -7.95
CA ILE A 147 5.62 2.29 -7.90
C ILE A 147 5.01 2.35 -9.30
N VAL A 148 5.56 3.18 -10.21
CA VAL A 148 5.07 3.23 -11.60
C VAL A 148 5.08 1.85 -12.25
N LEU A 149 6.14 1.07 -12.03
CA LEU A 149 6.31 -0.25 -12.62
C LEU A 149 5.43 -1.32 -11.95
N VAL A 150 5.30 -1.28 -10.63
CA VAL A 150 4.64 -2.34 -9.83
C VAL A 150 3.14 -2.11 -9.69
N ALA A 151 2.67 -0.86 -9.65
CA ALA A 151 1.27 -0.52 -9.38
C ALA A 151 0.27 -1.21 -10.33
N PRO A 152 0.46 -1.21 -11.67
CA PRO A 152 -0.50 -1.81 -12.59
C PRO A 152 -0.67 -3.31 -12.35
N TRP A 153 0.45 -4.01 -12.14
CA TRP A 153 0.44 -5.44 -11.82
C TRP A 153 -0.22 -5.70 -10.48
N TYR A 154 0.13 -4.94 -9.44
CA TYR A 154 -0.40 -5.13 -8.09
C TYR A 154 -1.92 -4.91 -8.02
N PHE A 155 -2.43 -3.85 -8.67
CA PHE A 155 -3.87 -3.62 -8.73
C PHE A 155 -4.60 -4.69 -9.55
N ALA A 156 -3.98 -5.19 -10.63
CA ALA A 156 -4.53 -6.29 -11.42
C ALA A 156 -4.60 -7.59 -10.59
N LEU A 157 -3.56 -7.90 -9.81
CA LEU A 157 -3.51 -9.05 -8.92
C LEU A 157 -4.69 -9.03 -7.94
N GLN A 158 -4.86 -7.93 -7.20
CA GLN A 158 -5.95 -7.79 -6.23
C GLN A 158 -7.33 -7.90 -6.90
N LEU A 159 -7.54 -7.18 -8.01
CA LEU A 159 -8.83 -7.17 -8.70
C LEU A 159 -9.20 -8.54 -9.27
N ARG A 160 -8.28 -9.17 -10.02
CA ARG A 160 -8.53 -10.47 -10.66
C ARG A 160 -8.73 -11.58 -9.65
N THR A 161 -7.99 -11.56 -8.54
CA THR A 161 -8.17 -12.56 -7.47
C THR A 161 -9.55 -12.47 -6.83
N ILE A 162 -10.04 -11.25 -6.59
CA ILE A 162 -11.41 -11.03 -6.10
C ILE A 162 -12.44 -11.52 -7.12
N GLN A 163 -12.26 -11.18 -8.41
CA GLN A 163 -13.18 -11.59 -9.48
C GLN A 163 -13.25 -13.11 -9.65
N LEU A 164 -12.11 -13.80 -9.63
CA LEU A 164 -12.05 -15.26 -9.74
C LEU A 164 -12.77 -15.93 -8.56
N LEU A 165 -12.60 -15.40 -7.35
CA LEU A 165 -13.25 -15.96 -6.17
C LEU A 165 -14.76 -15.72 -6.17
N ASP A 166 -15.20 -14.54 -6.60
CA ASP A 166 -16.63 -14.21 -6.68
C ASP A 166 -17.32 -15.03 -7.79
N ALA A 167 -16.67 -15.26 -8.95
CA ALA A 167 -17.20 -16.06 -10.06
C ALA A 167 -17.39 -17.55 -9.70
N ASN A 168 -16.38 -18.18 -9.08
CA ASN A 168 -16.48 -19.58 -8.66
C ASN A 168 -17.63 -19.82 -7.66
N TRP A 169 -17.94 -18.82 -6.82
CA TRP A 169 -19.04 -18.93 -5.86
C TRP A 169 -20.41 -18.82 -6.50
N THR A 170 -20.55 -18.03 -7.58
CA THR A 170 -21.82 -17.93 -8.31
C THR A 170 -22.16 -19.17 -9.12
N GLU A 171 -21.18 -19.97 -9.51
CA GLU A 171 -21.39 -21.24 -10.25
C GLU A 171 -21.68 -22.45 -9.35
N GLN A 172 -21.29 -22.39 -8.07
CA GLN A 172 -21.50 -23.47 -7.08
C GLN A 172 -22.86 -23.56 -6.34
N PRO A 173 -23.90 -22.71 -6.51
CA PRO A 173 -25.16 -22.88 -5.77
C PRO A 173 -25.93 -24.17 -6.09
N HIS A 174 -25.63 -24.84 -7.20
CA HIS A 174 -26.46 -25.90 -7.77
C HIS A 174 -25.97 -27.33 -7.45
N LEU A 175 -24.78 -27.48 -6.86
CA LEU A 175 -24.12 -28.79 -6.64
C LEU A 175 -24.26 -29.30 -5.20
N LEU A 176 -25.09 -28.66 -4.37
CA LEU A 176 -25.35 -29.03 -2.98
C LEU A 176 -26.84 -29.25 -2.68
N GLN A 177 -27.64 -29.57 -3.70
CA GLN A 177 -29.02 -30.06 -3.54
C GLN A 177 -29.08 -31.56 -3.74
#